data_AF-A0A6I7F6P1-F1
#
_entry.id   AF-A0A6I7F6P1-F1
#
_cell.length_a   1.000
_cell.length_b   1.000
_cell.length_c   1.000
_cell.angle_alpha   90.00
_cell.angle_beta   90.00
_cell.angle_gamma   90.00
#
_symmetry.space_group_name_H-M   'P 1'
#
loop_
_entity.id
_entity.type
_entity.pdbx_description
1 polymer ?
#
loop_
_entity_poly.entity_id
_entity_poly.type
_entity_poly.pdbx_seq_one_letter_code
_entity_poly.pdbx_strand_id
1 'polypeptide(L)'
;MAVYMLNLGVVFIWSWFAKMYGREDHRLATGYRPNAILAIIPLMSLIIVAGLRYKVGTDYQTYMLLYELAGKYKSIGEIFGFGAAKASTDPGFTALLWILNKITDDPQIMFVTVGAITYILIVRTLYVYARPFELGMFLFIGMFYYYASFNGIRQYMVAAVLFWAVKYLIRGNWLRYTMIVLICSLFHSSALIMIPVYFIVRRKAWSPVLGCLTLLFLAGTFLYQKFLSVFLVVLENSSYGHYEEWLMRNTNGMNAIKIIVLLLPLVLAFICREQLRKHWPEIDYIVNLCLIGLLFGILATKDVIFARFNIYFGLYQLILVPYFVRIFEPKSNALLYVLILICYFLYSFMLMPFDSSVLPYRTIFER
;
A
#
# COMPACT_ATOMS: atom_id res chain seq x y z
N MET A 1 -8.18 -20.91 -4.14
CA MET A 1 -8.60 -20.65 -2.75
C MET A 1 -7.70 -21.32 -1.73
N ALA A 2 -7.48 -22.65 -1.82
CA ALA A 2 -6.70 -23.40 -0.83
C ALA A 2 -5.30 -22.81 -0.54
N VAL A 3 -4.53 -22.46 -1.58
CA VAL A 3 -3.19 -21.86 -1.42
C VAL A 3 -3.23 -20.56 -0.60
N TYR A 4 -4.25 -19.73 -0.80
CA TYR A 4 -4.41 -18.48 -0.06
C TYR A 4 -4.80 -18.69 1.40
N MET A 5 -5.65 -19.67 1.69
CA MET A 5 -6.00 -20.02 3.08
C MET A 5 -4.79 -20.61 3.81
N LEU A 6 -4.02 -21.47 3.15
CA LEU A 6 -2.77 -22.00 3.67
C LEU A 6 -1.76 -20.87 3.95
N ASN A 7 -1.59 -19.95 2.99
CA ASN A 7 -0.72 -18.78 3.15
C ASN A 7 -1.13 -17.92 4.35
N LEU A 8 -2.43 -17.62 4.50
CA LEU A 8 -2.94 -16.88 5.64
C LEU A 8 -2.64 -17.58 6.96
N GLY A 9 -2.87 -18.89 7.04
CA GLY A 9 -2.57 -19.70 8.22
C GLY A 9 -1.09 -19.68 8.59
N VAL A 10 -0.20 -19.94 7.61
CA VAL A 10 1.26 -19.87 7.80
C VAL A 10 1.69 -18.47 8.25
N VAL A 11 1.18 -17.43 7.60
CA VAL A 11 1.53 -16.04 7.94
C VAL A 11 1.10 -15.71 9.37
N PHE A 12 -0.12 -16.05 9.76
CA PHE A 12 -0.62 -15.74 11.10
C PHE A 12 0.09 -16.55 12.20
N ILE A 13 0.16 -17.87 12.05
CA ILE A 13 0.74 -18.78 13.06
C ILE A 13 2.20 -18.45 13.32
N TRP A 14 3.01 -18.30 12.26
CA TRP A 14 4.43 -18.02 12.44
C TRP A 14 4.71 -16.59 12.89
N SER A 15 3.86 -15.63 12.51
CA SER A 15 3.96 -14.28 13.08
C SER A 15 3.57 -14.27 14.56
N TRP A 16 2.63 -15.11 14.99
CA TRP A 16 2.26 -15.27 16.40
C TRP A 16 3.39 -15.90 17.21
N PHE A 17 4.05 -16.94 16.69
CA PHE A 17 5.27 -17.48 17.31
C PHE A 17 6.41 -16.44 17.34
N ALA A 18 6.59 -15.67 16.27
CA ALA A 18 7.55 -14.58 16.25
C ALA A 18 7.22 -13.53 17.31
N LYS A 19 5.94 -13.20 17.53
CA LYS A 19 5.55 -12.38 18.67
C LYS A 19 5.92 -13.08 19.98
N MET A 20 5.53 -14.32 20.23
CA MET A 20 5.74 -14.99 21.53
C MET A 20 7.19 -15.12 21.95
N TYR A 21 8.07 -15.53 21.02
CA TYR A 21 9.51 -15.67 21.27
C TYR A 21 10.30 -14.39 21.00
N GLY A 22 9.61 -13.25 20.95
CA GLY A 22 10.21 -11.94 20.90
C GLY A 22 10.80 -11.54 22.25
N ARG A 23 11.28 -10.30 22.31
CA ARG A 23 11.88 -9.72 23.53
C ARG A 23 11.55 -8.24 23.66
N GLU A 24 11.61 -7.72 24.87
CA GLU A 24 11.56 -6.28 25.09
C GLU A 24 12.72 -5.57 24.38
N ASP A 25 12.43 -4.41 23.78
CA ASP A 25 13.40 -3.58 23.07
C ASP A 25 12.98 -2.12 23.15
N HIS A 26 13.49 -1.42 24.16
CA HIS A 26 13.21 0.00 24.41
C HIS A 26 13.78 0.95 23.34
N ARG A 27 14.58 0.45 22.38
CA ARG A 27 15.04 1.26 21.24
C ARG A 27 13.93 1.45 20.20
N LEU A 28 12.89 0.63 20.24
CA LEU A 28 11.71 0.75 19.39
C LEU A 28 10.67 1.59 20.12
N ALA A 29 9.97 2.47 19.40
CA ALA A 29 8.86 3.28 19.95
C ALA A 29 7.77 2.42 20.61
N THR A 30 7.72 1.15 20.25
CA THR A 30 6.75 0.17 20.71
C THR A 30 7.18 -0.66 21.92
N GLY A 31 8.47 -0.59 22.32
CA GLY A 31 9.03 -1.28 23.49
C GLY A 31 9.22 -2.80 23.36
N TYR A 32 8.83 -3.40 22.23
CA TYR A 32 8.86 -4.85 22.02
C TYR A 32 9.41 -5.18 20.64
N ARG A 33 10.12 -6.30 20.48
CA ARG A 33 10.68 -6.75 19.20
C ARG A 33 10.34 -8.23 18.97
N PRO A 34 9.63 -8.60 17.87
CA PRO A 34 9.38 -10.00 17.53
C PRO A 34 10.67 -10.79 17.25
N ASN A 35 10.65 -12.11 17.32
CA ASN A 35 11.78 -12.95 16.93
C ASN A 35 12.06 -12.81 15.42
N ALA A 36 13.30 -12.43 15.07
CA ALA A 36 13.66 -12.16 13.68
C ALA A 36 13.68 -13.43 12.81
N ILE A 37 14.14 -14.56 13.35
CA ILE A 37 14.25 -15.83 12.61
C ILE A 37 12.85 -16.35 12.29
N LEU A 38 11.96 -16.36 13.29
CA LEU A 38 10.58 -16.80 13.09
C LEU A 38 9.80 -15.88 12.14
N ALA A 39 10.12 -14.59 12.10
CA ALA A 39 9.51 -13.64 11.16
C ALA A 39 9.94 -13.86 9.69
N ILE A 40 10.99 -14.65 9.41
CA ILE A 40 11.38 -15.01 8.04
C ILE A 40 10.36 -15.95 7.41
N ILE A 41 9.77 -16.87 8.16
CA ILE A 41 8.80 -17.85 7.64
C ILE A 41 7.56 -17.19 7.02
N PRO A 42 6.83 -16.28 7.70
CA PRO A 42 5.69 -15.61 7.09
C PRO A 42 6.11 -14.71 5.93
N LEU A 43 7.30 -14.09 5.98
CA LEU A 43 7.85 -13.31 4.87
C LEU A 43 8.08 -14.19 3.62
N MET A 44 8.72 -15.35 3.79
CA MET A 44 8.97 -16.28 2.69
C MET A 44 7.66 -16.81 2.12
N SER A 45 6.66 -17.12 2.95
CA SER A 45 5.32 -17.52 2.48
C SER A 45 4.69 -16.47 1.56
N LEU A 46 4.74 -15.19 1.96
CA LEU A 46 4.24 -14.07 1.14
C LEU A 46 4.98 -13.95 -0.20
N ILE A 47 6.31 -14.07 -0.19
CA ILE A 47 7.14 -13.98 -1.39
C ILE A 47 6.87 -15.17 -2.33
N ILE A 48 6.84 -16.39 -1.80
CA ILE A 48 6.64 -17.61 -2.59
C ILE A 48 5.27 -17.59 -3.27
N VAL A 49 4.20 -17.28 -2.54
CA VAL A 49 2.85 -17.28 -3.10
C VAL A 49 2.65 -16.18 -4.14
N ALA A 50 3.23 -14.99 -3.94
CA ALA A 50 3.18 -13.93 -4.94
C ALA A 50 4.09 -14.19 -6.14
N GLY A 51 5.27 -14.76 -5.88
CA GLY A 51 6.34 -14.98 -6.84
C GLY A 51 6.23 -16.28 -7.63
N LEU A 52 5.38 -17.22 -7.25
CA LEU A 52 5.09 -18.44 -8.04
C LEU A 52 3.76 -18.37 -8.78
N ARG A 53 3.04 -17.25 -8.72
CA ARG A 53 1.76 -17.08 -9.41
C ARG A 53 1.94 -17.09 -10.93
N TYR A 54 0.94 -17.59 -11.64
CA TYR A 54 0.88 -17.60 -13.11
C TYR A 54 -0.50 -17.15 -13.61
N LYS A 55 -0.56 -16.09 -14.44
CA LYS A 55 -1.83 -15.51 -14.94
C LYS A 55 -2.83 -15.11 -13.84
N VAL A 56 -2.34 -14.83 -12.63
CA VAL A 56 -3.14 -14.36 -11.49
C VAL A 56 -2.94 -12.85 -11.35
N GLY A 57 -4.01 -12.08 -11.21
CA GLY A 57 -3.97 -10.62 -11.17
C GLY A 57 -4.38 -9.98 -12.49
N THR A 58 -5.22 -8.95 -12.42
CA THR A 58 -5.70 -8.14 -13.55
C THR A 58 -4.56 -7.63 -14.45
N ASP A 59 -3.44 -7.19 -13.85
CA ASP A 59 -2.35 -6.57 -14.61
C ASP A 59 -1.26 -7.56 -15.05
N TYR A 60 -1.42 -8.87 -14.79
CA TYR A 60 -0.36 -9.86 -15.00
C TYR A 60 0.21 -9.79 -16.43
N GLN A 61 -0.66 -9.83 -17.44
CA GLN A 61 -0.26 -9.82 -18.85
C GLN A 61 0.40 -8.50 -19.26
N THR A 62 -0.09 -7.38 -18.74
CA THR A 62 0.50 -6.06 -18.99
C THR A 62 1.94 -6.02 -18.50
N TYR A 63 2.23 -6.57 -17.33
CA TYR A 63 3.59 -6.60 -16.80
C TYR A 63 4.50 -7.58 -17.56
N MET A 64 3.98 -8.70 -18.06
CA MET A 64 4.73 -9.59 -18.97
C MET A 64 5.18 -8.82 -20.23
N LEU A 65 4.25 -8.11 -20.88
CA LEU A 65 4.56 -7.30 -22.05
C LEU A 65 5.55 -6.18 -21.74
N LEU A 66 5.40 -5.49 -20.61
CA LEU A 66 6.36 -4.45 -20.19
C LEU A 66 7.77 -5.01 -19.99
N TYR A 67 7.89 -6.23 -19.48
CA TYR A 67 9.18 -6.89 -19.31
C TYR A 67 9.84 -7.22 -20.66
N GLU A 68 9.08 -7.79 -21.60
CA GLU A 68 9.57 -8.08 -22.96
C GLU A 68 9.99 -6.81 -23.70
N LEU A 69 9.18 -5.74 -23.59
CA LEU A 69 9.51 -4.44 -24.17
C LEU A 69 10.74 -3.81 -23.51
N ALA A 70 10.90 -3.97 -22.20
CA ALA A 70 12.09 -3.50 -21.50
C ALA A 70 13.36 -4.15 -22.04
N GLY A 71 13.33 -5.43 -22.42
CA GLY A 71 14.46 -6.13 -23.03
C GLY A 71 14.96 -5.56 -24.36
N LYS A 72 14.08 -4.86 -25.10
CA LYS A 72 14.39 -4.28 -26.42
C LYS A 72 15.22 -2.99 -26.35
N TYR A 73 15.31 -2.34 -25.19
CA TYR A 73 16.15 -1.16 -25.02
C TYR A 73 17.63 -1.51 -25.18
N LYS A 74 18.36 -0.68 -25.94
CA LYS A 74 19.78 -0.90 -26.24
C LYS A 74 20.69 -0.40 -25.12
N SER A 75 20.27 0.62 -24.39
CA SER A 75 21.07 1.21 -23.32
C SER A 75 20.21 1.84 -22.22
N ILE A 76 20.82 2.04 -21.05
CA ILE A 76 20.20 2.81 -19.97
C ILE A 76 19.92 4.26 -20.39
N GLY A 77 20.73 4.83 -21.29
CA GLY A 77 20.54 6.20 -21.76
C GLY A 77 19.24 6.35 -22.56
N GLU A 78 18.92 5.36 -23.39
CA GLU A 78 17.66 5.33 -24.14
C GLU A 78 16.44 5.29 -23.20
N ILE A 79 16.52 4.51 -22.11
CA ILE A 79 15.44 4.39 -21.11
C ILE A 79 15.14 5.73 -20.44
N PHE A 80 16.19 6.50 -20.12
CA PHE A 80 16.10 7.81 -19.47
C PHE A 80 15.98 8.98 -20.46
N GLY A 81 15.97 8.72 -21.77
CA GLY A 81 15.81 9.74 -22.81
C GLY A 81 17.05 10.60 -23.07
N PHE A 82 18.25 10.08 -22.80
CA PHE A 82 19.50 10.72 -23.23
C PHE A 82 19.71 10.48 -24.73
N GLY A 83 20.18 11.51 -25.46
CA GLY A 83 20.54 11.37 -26.88
C GLY A 83 19.36 11.34 -27.87
N ALA A 84 18.38 12.24 -27.67
CA ALA A 84 17.20 12.47 -28.52
C ALA A 84 16.06 11.44 -28.45
N ALA A 85 16.18 10.39 -27.63
CA ALA A 85 15.09 9.46 -27.35
C ALA A 85 14.09 10.06 -26.34
N LYS A 86 12.78 9.76 -26.49
CA LYS A 86 11.79 10.05 -25.45
C LYS A 86 11.98 9.06 -24.30
N ALA A 87 12.12 9.58 -23.07
CA ALA A 87 12.22 8.73 -21.88
C ALA A 87 10.99 7.81 -21.75
N SER A 88 11.21 6.61 -21.21
CA SER A 88 10.11 5.70 -20.87
C SER A 88 9.23 6.28 -19.75
N THR A 89 7.98 5.83 -19.64
CA THR A 89 7.00 6.39 -18.69
C THR A 89 7.46 6.36 -17.24
N ASP A 90 8.09 5.27 -16.80
CA ASP A 90 8.65 5.09 -15.46
C ASP A 90 10.10 4.57 -15.60
N PRO A 91 11.10 5.42 -15.86
CA PRO A 91 12.43 5.01 -16.31
C PRO A 91 13.19 4.17 -15.29
N GLY A 92 13.01 4.41 -13.99
CA GLY A 92 13.60 3.58 -12.94
C GLY A 92 13.04 2.15 -12.92
N PHE A 93 11.73 2.00 -13.13
CA PHE A 93 11.11 0.67 -13.19
C PHE A 93 11.49 -0.05 -14.49
N THR A 94 11.46 0.63 -15.63
CA THR A 94 11.92 0.09 -16.92
C THR A 94 13.38 -0.35 -16.84
N ALA A 95 14.25 0.43 -16.20
CA ALA A 95 15.65 0.05 -15.98
C ALA A 95 15.80 -1.21 -15.13
N LEU A 96 14.99 -1.36 -14.07
CA LEU A 96 14.96 -2.60 -13.28
C LEU A 96 14.56 -3.79 -14.16
N LEU A 97 13.50 -3.66 -14.97
CA LEU A 97 13.07 -4.74 -15.87
C LEU A 97 14.14 -5.07 -16.91
N TRP A 98 14.78 -4.06 -17.49
CA TRP A 98 15.88 -4.23 -18.45
C TRP A 98 17.06 -5.00 -17.83
N ILE A 99 17.49 -4.64 -16.61
CA ILE A 99 18.54 -5.37 -15.88
C ILE A 99 18.14 -6.82 -15.67
N LEU A 100 16.91 -7.06 -15.20
CA LEU A 100 16.40 -8.41 -14.96
C LEU A 100 16.31 -9.22 -16.27
N ASN A 101 15.92 -8.60 -17.38
CA ASN A 101 15.86 -9.26 -18.68
C ASN A 101 17.25 -9.66 -19.20
N LYS A 102 18.33 -8.96 -18.81
CA LYS A 102 19.70 -9.42 -19.10
C LYS A 102 20.10 -10.69 -18.34
N ILE A 103 19.38 -11.07 -17.30
CA ILE A 103 19.62 -12.30 -16.54
C ILE A 103 18.86 -13.47 -17.18
N THR A 104 17.61 -13.25 -17.56
CA THR A 104 16.76 -14.27 -18.20
C THR A 104 15.64 -13.61 -19.00
N ASP A 105 15.20 -14.26 -20.08
CA ASP A 105 14.03 -13.82 -20.83
C ASP A 105 12.70 -14.18 -20.14
N ASP A 106 12.70 -15.06 -19.12
CA ASP A 106 11.49 -15.43 -18.39
C ASP A 106 11.06 -14.29 -17.43
N PRO A 107 9.90 -13.64 -17.67
CA PRO A 107 9.44 -12.53 -16.83
C PRO A 107 9.09 -12.95 -15.39
N GLN A 108 9.10 -14.24 -15.05
CA GLN A 108 8.87 -14.68 -13.68
C GLN A 108 9.86 -14.05 -12.69
N ILE A 109 11.11 -13.83 -13.12
CA ILE A 109 12.13 -13.19 -12.28
C ILE A 109 11.69 -11.80 -11.82
N MET A 110 10.93 -11.06 -12.64
CA MET A 110 10.37 -9.76 -12.26
C MET A 110 9.36 -9.90 -11.13
N PHE A 111 8.40 -10.83 -11.24
CA PHE A 111 7.39 -11.00 -10.19
C PHE A 111 8.01 -11.42 -8.85
N VAL A 112 8.99 -12.32 -8.87
CA VAL A 112 9.73 -12.74 -7.67
C VAL A 112 10.52 -11.57 -7.08
N THR A 113 11.27 -10.84 -7.91
CA THR A 113 12.14 -9.75 -7.45
C THR A 113 11.34 -8.56 -6.90
N VAL A 114 10.35 -8.09 -7.66
CA VAL A 114 9.49 -6.96 -7.25
C VAL A 114 8.67 -7.35 -6.02
N GLY A 115 8.15 -8.59 -5.97
CA GLY A 115 7.48 -9.13 -4.80
C GLY A 115 8.39 -9.19 -3.57
N ALA A 116 9.61 -9.70 -3.71
CA ALA A 116 10.59 -9.75 -2.62
C ALA A 116 10.90 -8.36 -2.06
N ILE A 117 11.22 -7.38 -2.90
CA ILE A 117 11.46 -6.00 -2.47
C ILE A 117 10.25 -5.45 -1.69
N THR A 118 9.06 -5.64 -2.25
CA THR A 118 7.80 -5.14 -1.66
C THR A 118 7.57 -5.74 -0.27
N TYR A 119 7.56 -7.07 -0.15
CA TYR A 119 7.20 -7.73 1.10
C TYR A 119 8.29 -7.64 2.15
N ILE A 120 9.58 -7.65 1.78
CA ILE A 120 10.68 -7.41 2.72
C ILE A 120 10.49 -6.05 3.40
N LEU A 121 10.19 -5.00 2.63
CA LEU A 121 10.06 -3.64 3.17
C LEU A 121 8.78 -3.45 3.99
N ILE A 122 7.65 -4.04 3.55
CA ILE A 122 6.41 -4.03 4.34
C ILE A 122 6.62 -4.76 5.66
N VAL A 123 7.08 -6.01 5.64
CA VAL A 123 7.28 -6.83 6.85
C VAL A 123 8.30 -6.19 7.78
N ARG A 124 9.40 -5.63 7.25
CA ARG A 124 10.38 -4.89 8.06
C ARG A 124 9.76 -3.70 8.78
N THR A 125 8.83 -3.00 8.14
CA THR A 125 8.12 -1.87 8.74
C THR A 125 7.16 -2.34 9.83
N LEU A 126 6.36 -3.38 9.55
CA LEU A 126 5.45 -3.99 10.54
C LEU A 126 6.21 -4.58 11.73
N TYR A 127 7.36 -5.19 11.50
CA TYR A 127 8.23 -5.70 12.56
C TYR A 127 8.64 -4.60 13.56
N VAL A 128 8.85 -3.37 13.08
CA VAL A 128 9.19 -2.20 13.90
C VAL A 128 7.95 -1.57 14.57
N TYR A 129 6.85 -1.41 13.83
CA TYR A 129 5.74 -0.54 14.26
C TYR A 129 4.43 -1.28 14.60
N ALA A 130 4.13 -2.43 14.01
CA ALA A 130 2.86 -3.12 14.23
C ALA A 130 2.85 -3.84 15.58
N ARG A 131 1.92 -3.50 16.47
CA ARG A 131 1.80 -4.12 17.79
C ARG A 131 0.34 -4.44 18.09
N PRO A 132 -0.03 -5.72 18.25
CA PRO A 132 0.82 -6.90 18.13
C PRO A 132 1.24 -7.21 16.67
N PHE A 133 2.43 -7.80 16.48
CA PHE A 133 3.05 -7.98 15.16
C PHE A 133 2.24 -8.90 14.24
N GLU A 134 1.76 -10.02 14.77
CA GLU A 134 0.95 -10.98 14.02
C GLU A 134 -0.37 -10.41 13.54
N LEU A 135 -0.95 -9.45 14.27
CA LEU A 135 -2.17 -8.80 13.85
C LEU A 135 -1.90 -7.85 12.68
N GLY A 136 -0.77 -7.13 12.68
CA GLY A 136 -0.36 -6.34 11.50
C GLY A 136 -0.10 -7.20 10.27
N MET A 137 0.54 -8.36 10.45
CA MET A 137 0.78 -9.34 9.38
C MET A 137 -0.52 -9.96 8.86
N PHE A 138 -1.43 -10.34 9.76
CA PHE A 138 -2.77 -10.79 9.41
C PHE A 138 -3.52 -9.74 8.62
N LEU A 139 -3.56 -8.49 9.09
CA LEU A 139 -4.26 -7.40 8.43
C LEU A 139 -3.69 -7.06 7.05
N PHE A 140 -2.41 -7.33 6.79
CA PHE A 140 -1.86 -7.17 5.45
C PHE A 140 -2.60 -8.05 4.42
N ILE A 141 -2.99 -9.26 4.84
CA ILE A 141 -3.82 -10.16 4.04
C ILE A 141 -5.31 -9.83 4.22
N GLY A 142 -5.77 -9.68 5.46
CA GLY A 142 -7.17 -9.48 5.84
C GLY A 142 -7.79 -8.18 5.36
N MET A 143 -7.02 -7.10 5.23
CA MET A 143 -7.44 -5.85 4.57
C MET A 143 -7.26 -5.89 3.04
N PHE A 144 -6.93 -7.05 2.48
CA PHE A 144 -6.78 -7.29 1.05
C PHE A 144 -5.57 -6.63 0.37
N TYR A 145 -4.69 -5.93 1.12
CA TYR A 145 -3.51 -5.26 0.56
C TYR A 145 -2.51 -6.23 -0.09
N TYR A 146 -2.32 -7.42 0.49
CA TYR A 146 -1.46 -8.44 -0.10
C TYR A 146 -1.97 -8.89 -1.48
N TYR A 147 -3.26 -9.18 -1.61
CA TYR A 147 -3.87 -9.60 -2.88
C TYR A 147 -3.89 -8.45 -3.90
N ALA A 148 -4.24 -7.24 -3.45
CA ALA A 148 -4.21 -6.05 -4.29
C ALA A 148 -2.78 -5.76 -4.80
N SER A 149 -1.73 -6.12 -4.05
CA SER A 149 -0.33 -5.97 -4.49
C SER A 149 0.07 -6.85 -5.68
N PHE A 150 -0.75 -7.83 -6.06
CA PHE A 150 -0.51 -8.62 -7.29
C PHE A 150 -0.78 -7.79 -8.54
N ASN A 151 -1.51 -6.68 -8.37
CA ASN A 151 -1.79 -5.65 -9.36
C ASN A 151 -1.03 -4.38 -9.01
N GLY A 152 -0.75 -3.54 -10.01
CA GLY A 152 0.06 -2.35 -9.79
C GLY A 152 1.40 -2.62 -9.10
N ILE A 153 2.09 -3.72 -9.45
CA ILE A 153 3.28 -4.22 -8.71
C ILE A 153 4.36 -3.14 -8.53
N ARG A 154 4.56 -2.27 -9.53
CA ARG A 154 5.50 -1.15 -9.47
C ARG A 154 5.12 -0.15 -8.37
N GLN A 155 3.82 0.10 -8.23
CA GLN A 155 3.30 1.10 -7.31
C GLN A 155 3.30 0.58 -5.87
N TYR A 156 2.96 -0.70 -5.68
CA TYR A 156 3.10 -1.35 -4.37
C TYR A 156 4.57 -1.45 -3.91
N MET A 157 5.51 -1.68 -4.83
CA MET A 157 6.94 -1.62 -4.53
C MET A 157 7.35 -0.23 -4.02
N VAL A 158 6.92 0.83 -4.73
CA VAL A 158 7.15 2.22 -4.30
C VAL A 158 6.49 2.52 -2.96
N ALA A 159 5.25 2.09 -2.76
CA ALA A 159 4.54 2.24 -1.49
C ALA A 159 5.25 1.53 -0.34
N ALA A 160 5.82 0.34 -0.56
CA ALA A 160 6.60 -0.39 0.43
C ALA A 160 7.88 0.35 0.84
N VAL A 161 8.60 0.94 -0.12
CA VAL A 161 9.78 1.78 0.17
C VAL A 161 9.40 3.01 1.00
N LEU A 162 8.32 3.70 0.62
CA LEU A 162 7.82 4.88 1.33
C LEU A 162 7.31 4.52 2.74
N PHE A 163 6.62 3.39 2.88
CA PHE A 163 6.18 2.86 4.16
C PHE A 163 7.37 2.56 5.08
N TRP A 164 8.43 1.95 4.56
CA TRP A 164 9.69 1.77 5.30
C TRP A 164 10.39 3.09 5.64
N ALA A 165 10.26 4.10 4.78
CA ALA A 165 10.81 5.44 4.99
C ALA A 165 10.05 6.25 6.06
N VAL A 166 8.91 5.78 6.58
CA VAL A 166 8.13 6.46 7.62
C VAL A 166 8.97 6.81 8.86
N LYS A 167 10.02 6.03 9.16
CA LYS A 167 10.97 6.35 10.25
C LYS A 167 11.65 7.71 10.09
N TYR A 168 11.91 8.15 8.85
CA TYR A 168 12.50 9.47 8.59
C TYR A 168 11.45 10.57 8.70
N LEU A 169 10.19 10.28 8.33
CA LEU A 169 9.05 11.17 8.54
C LEU A 169 8.80 11.42 10.02
N ILE A 170 8.72 10.35 10.82
CA ILE A 170 8.51 10.43 12.27
C ILE A 170 9.64 11.22 12.95
N ARG A 171 10.90 10.94 12.58
CA ARG A 171 12.09 11.63 13.14
C ARG A 171 12.29 13.05 12.62
N GLY A 172 11.46 13.53 11.69
CA GLY A 172 11.61 14.86 11.12
C GLY A 172 12.85 15.03 10.22
N ASN A 173 13.42 13.94 9.70
CA ASN A 173 14.55 13.98 8.78
C ASN A 173 14.05 14.19 7.34
N TRP A 174 13.69 15.43 7.03
CA TRP A 174 13.09 15.80 5.76
C TRP A 174 14.01 15.50 4.58
N LEU A 175 15.32 15.75 4.70
CA LEU A 175 16.28 15.57 3.61
C LEU A 175 16.35 14.10 3.17
N ARG A 176 16.54 13.17 4.12
CA ARG A 176 16.58 11.73 3.82
C ARG A 176 15.23 11.24 3.29
N TYR A 177 14.13 11.73 3.85
CA TYR A 177 12.80 11.36 3.38
C TYR A 177 12.57 11.83 1.93
N THR A 178 12.84 13.10 1.62
CA THR A 178 12.69 13.67 0.27
C THR A 178 13.58 12.99 -0.74
N MET A 179 14.85 12.68 -0.42
CA MET A 179 15.73 11.92 -1.32
C MET A 179 15.13 10.55 -1.69
N ILE A 180 14.56 9.84 -0.71
CA ILE A 180 13.88 8.57 -0.98
C ILE A 180 12.67 8.78 -1.87
N VAL A 181 11.86 9.82 -1.63
CA VAL A 181 10.69 10.13 -2.47
C VAL A 181 11.11 10.44 -3.91
N LEU A 182 12.19 11.20 -4.11
CA LEU A 182 12.71 11.51 -5.45
C LEU A 182 13.20 10.25 -6.18
N ILE A 183 13.91 9.35 -5.49
CA ILE A 183 14.29 8.06 -6.07
C ILE A 183 13.05 7.23 -6.42
N CYS A 184 12.08 7.14 -5.52
CA CYS A 184 10.80 6.46 -5.76
C CYS A 184 10.05 7.04 -6.97
N SER A 185 10.14 8.35 -7.20
CA SER A 185 9.48 9.00 -8.33
C SER A 185 10.01 8.56 -9.70
N LEU A 186 11.23 8.02 -9.76
CA LEU A 186 11.78 7.39 -10.97
C LEU A 186 11.10 6.06 -11.30
N PHE A 187 10.63 5.34 -10.27
CA PHE A 187 9.93 4.06 -10.42
C PHE A 187 8.42 4.23 -10.59
N HIS A 188 7.85 5.27 -9.98
CA HIS A 188 6.48 5.67 -10.21
C HIS A 188 6.28 7.14 -9.82
N SER A 189 5.99 7.98 -10.81
CA SER A 189 5.98 9.46 -10.67
C SER A 189 5.03 9.99 -9.60
N SER A 190 3.90 9.31 -9.35
CA SER A 190 2.92 9.72 -8.35
C SER A 190 3.46 9.70 -6.91
N ALA A 191 4.64 9.10 -6.66
CA ALA A 191 5.34 9.17 -5.38
C ALA A 191 5.64 10.61 -4.91
N LEU A 192 5.77 11.57 -5.85
CA LEU A 192 6.06 12.98 -5.53
C LEU A 192 5.03 13.62 -4.60
N ILE A 193 3.80 13.11 -4.58
CA ILE A 193 2.76 13.56 -3.64
C ILE A 193 3.20 13.43 -2.18
N MET A 194 4.14 12.52 -1.89
CA MET A 194 4.62 12.30 -0.53
C MET A 194 5.46 13.46 0.02
N ILE A 195 5.98 14.36 -0.84
CA ILE A 195 6.73 15.56 -0.42
C ILE A 195 5.82 16.54 0.34
N PRO A 196 4.71 17.07 -0.23
CA PRO A 196 3.81 17.94 0.54
C PRO A 196 3.16 17.20 1.72
N VAL A 197 2.84 15.91 1.57
CA VAL A 197 2.29 15.06 2.65
C VAL A 197 3.18 15.09 3.89
N TYR A 198 4.52 15.04 3.73
CA TYR A 198 5.46 15.07 4.85
C TYR A 198 5.20 16.24 5.81
N PHE A 199 4.89 17.42 5.28
CA PHE A 199 4.65 18.62 6.09
C PHE A 199 3.24 18.62 6.71
N ILE A 200 2.26 18.06 6.00
CA ILE A 200 0.86 18.00 6.45
C ILE A 200 0.73 17.02 7.62
N VAL A 201 1.25 15.80 7.48
CA VAL A 201 0.99 14.72 8.45
C VAL A 201 1.74 14.88 9.76
N ARG A 202 2.78 15.74 9.80
CA ARG A 202 3.54 16.02 11.03
C ARG A 202 2.84 17.00 11.98
N ARG A 203 1.66 17.49 11.64
CA ARG A 203 0.80 18.26 12.55
C ARG A 203 0.12 17.32 13.56
N LYS A 204 -0.34 17.87 14.69
CA LYS A 204 -1.17 17.13 15.65
C LYS A 204 -2.45 16.66 14.96
N ALA A 205 -2.80 15.39 15.11
CA ALA A 205 -4.02 14.83 14.54
C ALA A 205 -5.23 15.58 15.10
N TRP A 206 -6.23 15.83 14.23
CA TRP A 206 -7.45 16.58 14.55
C TRP A 206 -7.20 18.06 14.90
N SER A 207 -6.04 18.62 14.54
CA SER A 207 -5.81 20.06 14.65
C SER A 207 -6.75 20.85 13.73
N PRO A 208 -7.12 22.11 14.09
CA PRO A 208 -7.98 22.95 13.24
C PRO A 208 -7.46 23.10 11.81
N VAL A 209 -6.14 23.17 11.64
CA VAL A 209 -5.49 23.23 10.31
C VAL A 209 -5.79 21.97 9.49
N LEU A 210 -5.62 20.78 10.07
CA LEU A 210 -5.97 19.53 9.38
C LEU A 210 -7.47 19.40 9.15
N GLY A 211 -8.31 19.86 10.08
CA GLY A 211 -9.75 19.93 9.88
C GLY A 211 -10.13 20.78 8.67
N CYS A 212 -9.55 21.98 8.55
CA CYS A 212 -9.74 22.86 7.40
C CYS A 212 -9.28 22.21 6.09
N LEU A 213 -8.08 21.62 6.05
CA LEU A 213 -7.57 20.91 4.87
C LEU A 213 -8.46 19.72 4.49
N THR A 214 -8.97 18.98 5.47
CA THR A 214 -9.91 17.87 5.27
C THR A 214 -11.21 18.36 4.64
N LEU A 215 -11.79 19.44 5.17
CA LEU A 215 -13.03 20.02 4.64
C LEU A 215 -12.83 20.56 3.21
N LEU A 216 -11.71 21.23 2.94
CA LEU A 216 -11.36 21.70 1.60
C LEU A 216 -11.22 20.53 0.61
N PHE A 217 -10.55 19.45 1.01
CA PHE A 217 -10.41 18.25 0.18
C PHE A 217 -11.77 17.61 -0.12
N LEU A 218 -12.63 17.48 0.89
CA LEU A 218 -13.97 16.91 0.73
C LEU A 218 -14.86 17.79 -0.16
N ALA A 219 -14.79 19.12 -0.01
CA ALA A 219 -15.47 20.06 -0.89
C ALA A 219 -15.01 19.91 -2.34
N GLY A 220 -13.69 19.84 -2.58
CA GLY A 220 -13.13 19.57 -3.90
C GLY A 220 -13.59 18.23 -4.48
N THR A 221 -13.65 17.18 -3.65
CA THR A 221 -14.15 15.86 -4.05
C THR A 221 -15.63 15.88 -4.44
N PHE A 222 -16.46 16.61 -3.70
CA PHE A 222 -17.88 16.76 -4.01
C PHE A 222 -18.09 17.55 -5.31
N LEU A 223 -17.26 18.56 -5.54
CA LEU A 223 -17.30 19.39 -6.75
C LEU A 223 -16.57 18.76 -7.95
N TYR A 224 -15.86 17.65 -7.76
CA TYR A 224 -15.01 17.03 -8.80
C TYR A 224 -15.74 16.81 -10.12
N GLN A 225 -16.96 16.24 -10.09
CA GLN A 225 -17.71 15.98 -11.32
C GLN A 225 -18.10 17.27 -12.05
N LYS A 226 -18.43 18.34 -11.31
CA LYS A 226 -18.73 19.66 -11.89
C LYS A 226 -17.48 20.29 -12.52
N PHE A 227 -16.33 20.16 -11.87
CA PHE A 227 -15.06 20.63 -12.44
C PHE A 227 -14.66 19.81 -13.67
N LEU A 228 -14.82 18.49 -13.62
CA LEU A 228 -14.53 17.61 -14.74
C LEU A 228 -15.42 17.93 -15.95
N SER A 229 -16.72 18.14 -15.75
CA SER A 229 -17.64 18.51 -16.84
C SER A 229 -17.28 19.86 -17.47
N VAL A 230 -16.95 20.87 -16.66
CA VAL A 230 -16.51 22.18 -17.20
C VAL A 230 -15.18 22.04 -17.94
N PHE A 231 -14.24 21.27 -17.40
CA PHE A 231 -12.96 20.99 -18.04
C PHE A 231 -13.12 20.25 -19.36
N LEU A 232 -14.03 19.27 -19.44
CA LEU A 232 -14.33 18.53 -20.67
C LEU A 232 -14.98 19.42 -21.74
N VAL A 233 -15.93 20.30 -21.39
CA VAL A 233 -16.52 21.25 -22.35
C VAL A 233 -15.48 22.23 -22.91
N VAL A 234 -14.51 22.63 -22.09
CA VAL A 234 -13.36 23.43 -22.57
C VAL A 234 -12.44 22.60 -23.47
N LEU A 235 -12.25 21.31 -23.17
CA LEU A 235 -11.40 20.40 -23.96
C LEU A 235 -12.04 19.85 -25.23
N GLU A 236 -13.36 19.77 -25.32
CA GLU A 236 -14.11 19.36 -26.51
C GLU A 236 -13.78 20.28 -27.69
N ASN A 237 -13.45 21.54 -27.38
CA ASN A 237 -12.94 22.54 -28.33
C ASN A 237 -11.41 22.45 -28.58
N SER A 238 -10.75 21.38 -28.14
CA SER A 238 -9.29 21.18 -28.21
C SER A 238 -8.90 19.78 -28.70
N SER A 239 -7.62 19.56 -29.03
CA SER A 239 -7.08 18.28 -29.53
C SER A 239 -7.11 17.10 -28.53
N TYR A 240 -7.79 17.23 -27.38
CA TYR A 240 -7.82 16.26 -26.29
C TYR A 240 -9.16 15.53 -26.12
N GLY A 241 -10.15 15.74 -27.01
CA GLY A 241 -11.48 15.09 -26.94
C GLY A 241 -11.43 13.55 -26.85
N HIS A 242 -10.36 12.91 -27.35
CA HIS A 242 -10.17 11.46 -27.22
C HIS A 242 -9.99 10.96 -25.77
N TYR A 243 -9.72 11.84 -24.78
CA TYR A 243 -9.66 11.46 -23.36
C TYR A 243 -11.03 11.40 -22.68
N GLU A 244 -12.07 11.97 -23.30
CA GLU A 244 -13.43 12.00 -22.76
C GLU A 244 -13.99 10.59 -22.55
N GLU A 245 -13.84 9.72 -23.55
CA GLU A 245 -14.36 8.36 -23.50
C GLU A 245 -13.69 7.51 -22.39
N TRP A 246 -12.41 7.79 -22.10
CA TRP A 246 -11.66 7.14 -21.02
C TRP A 246 -12.08 7.64 -19.63
N LEU A 247 -12.27 8.97 -19.48
CA LEU A 247 -12.72 9.61 -18.24
C LEU A 247 -14.15 9.21 -17.85
N MET A 248 -15.00 8.94 -18.85
CA MET A 248 -16.42 8.63 -18.63
C MET A 248 -16.71 7.13 -18.40
N ARG A 249 -15.84 6.22 -18.87
CA ARG A 249 -16.10 4.76 -18.79
C ARG A 249 -15.48 4.05 -17.57
N ASN A 250 -14.52 4.65 -16.88
CA ASN A 250 -13.81 4.01 -15.76
C ASN A 250 -14.50 4.22 -14.40
N THR A 251 -15.69 3.65 -14.22
CA THR A 251 -16.54 3.86 -13.04
C THR A 251 -16.33 2.84 -11.90
N ASN A 252 -15.41 1.87 -12.06
CA ASN A 252 -15.09 0.89 -11.00
C ASN A 252 -14.11 1.45 -9.96
N GLY A 253 -14.58 2.47 -9.24
CA GLY A 253 -13.88 3.09 -8.12
C GLY A 253 -13.89 2.27 -6.83
N MET A 254 -13.51 2.91 -5.72
CA MET A 254 -13.57 2.31 -4.39
C MET A 254 -15.03 2.13 -3.94
N ASN A 255 -15.39 0.95 -3.45
CA ASN A 255 -16.76 0.68 -2.98
C ASN A 255 -17.00 1.17 -1.54
N ALA A 256 -18.27 1.29 -1.14
CA ALA A 256 -18.66 1.78 0.18
C ALA A 256 -18.07 0.96 1.34
N ILE A 257 -17.96 -0.37 1.17
CA ILE A 257 -17.40 -1.26 2.20
C ILE A 257 -15.92 -0.93 2.45
N LYS A 258 -15.13 -0.70 1.40
CA LYS A 258 -13.72 -0.24 1.50
C LYS A 258 -13.62 1.09 2.23
N ILE A 259 -14.53 2.03 1.98
CA ILE A 259 -14.58 3.31 2.70
C ILE A 259 -14.85 3.10 4.19
N ILE A 260 -15.83 2.26 4.54
CA ILE A 260 -16.14 1.92 5.92
C ILE A 260 -14.92 1.29 6.61
N VAL A 261 -14.24 0.36 5.94
CA VAL A 261 -13.02 -0.27 6.43
C VAL A 261 -11.90 0.73 6.73
N LEU A 262 -11.75 1.78 5.91
CA LEU A 262 -10.78 2.86 6.15
C LEU A 262 -11.23 3.83 7.25
N LEU A 263 -12.54 4.07 7.36
CA LEU A 263 -13.14 5.05 8.28
C LEU A 263 -13.20 4.54 9.72
N LEU A 264 -13.59 3.28 9.95
CA LEU A 264 -13.80 2.74 11.29
C LEU A 264 -12.56 2.91 12.21
N PRO A 265 -11.32 2.59 11.78
CA PRO A 265 -10.12 2.85 12.58
C PRO A 265 -9.93 4.33 12.93
N LEU A 266 -10.29 5.25 12.03
CA LEU A 266 -10.14 6.68 12.26
C LEU A 266 -11.16 7.21 13.27
N VAL A 267 -12.39 6.70 13.23
CA VAL A 267 -13.42 7.02 14.25
C VAL A 267 -12.95 6.55 15.62
N LEU A 268 -12.45 5.31 15.73
CA LEU A 268 -11.88 4.80 16.97
C LEU A 268 -10.65 5.62 17.43
N ALA A 269 -9.79 6.03 16.49
CA ALA A 269 -8.64 6.89 16.79
C ALA A 269 -9.05 8.26 17.32
N PHE A 270 -10.15 8.83 16.82
CA PHE A 270 -10.68 10.11 17.30
C PHE A 270 -11.25 10.00 18.73
N ILE A 271 -12.03 8.95 18.99
CA ILE A 271 -12.64 8.67 20.31
C ILE A 271 -11.54 8.40 21.34
N CYS A 272 -10.55 7.58 20.99
CA CYS A 272 -9.50 7.11 21.93
C CYS A 272 -8.19 7.91 21.84
N ARG A 273 -8.21 9.11 21.26
CA ARG A 273 -7.00 9.89 20.91
C ARG A 273 -6.05 10.13 22.08
N GLU A 274 -6.59 10.42 23.28
CA GLU A 274 -5.75 10.71 24.45
C GLU A 274 -5.07 9.43 24.96
N GLN A 275 -5.78 8.30 24.95
CA GLN A 275 -5.21 7.00 25.30
C GLN A 275 -4.14 6.57 24.29
N LEU A 276 -4.38 6.76 22.99
CA LEU A 276 -3.41 6.47 21.94
C LEU A 276 -2.10 7.26 22.16
N ARG A 277 -2.20 8.58 22.36
CA ARG A 277 -1.05 9.48 22.57
C ARG A 277 -0.26 9.15 23.83
N LYS A 278 -0.95 8.70 24.90
CA LYS A 278 -0.29 8.25 26.13
C LYS A 278 0.61 7.04 25.88
N HIS A 279 0.20 6.13 25.00
CA HIS A 279 0.96 4.90 24.69
C HIS A 279 2.00 5.10 23.58
N TRP A 280 1.74 5.98 22.61
CA TRP A 280 2.68 6.32 21.55
C TRP A 280 2.50 7.79 21.13
N PRO A 281 3.36 8.71 21.59
CA PRO A 281 3.22 10.14 21.33
C PRO A 281 3.18 10.50 19.83
N GLU A 282 3.91 9.78 18.99
CA GLU A 282 3.97 10.03 17.54
C GLU A 282 2.86 9.34 16.72
N ILE A 283 1.89 8.67 17.37
CA ILE A 283 0.75 8.00 16.72
C ILE A 283 -0.03 8.95 15.80
N ASP A 284 -0.07 10.25 16.13
CA ASP A 284 -0.76 11.27 15.34
C ASP A 284 -0.29 11.29 13.87
N TYR A 285 0.99 11.00 13.61
CA TYR A 285 1.52 10.94 12.25
C TYR A 285 0.92 9.77 11.46
N ILE A 286 0.75 8.62 12.11
CA ILE A 286 0.11 7.43 11.52
C ILE A 286 -1.38 7.70 11.29
N VAL A 287 -2.07 8.32 12.26
CA VAL A 287 -3.48 8.70 12.13
C VAL A 287 -3.68 9.65 10.95
N ASN A 288 -2.81 10.66 10.79
CA ASN A 288 -2.90 11.60 9.69
C ASN A 288 -2.64 10.95 8.32
N LEU A 289 -1.72 9.99 8.25
CA LEU A 289 -1.50 9.21 7.02
C LEU A 289 -2.72 8.35 6.69
N CYS A 290 -3.32 7.69 7.68
CA CYS A 290 -4.59 6.97 7.49
C CYS A 290 -5.74 7.90 7.06
N LEU A 291 -5.82 9.11 7.61
CA LEU A 291 -6.81 10.12 7.24
C LEU A 291 -6.66 10.54 5.77
N ILE A 292 -5.43 10.83 5.32
CA ILE A 292 -5.17 11.10 3.90
C ILE A 292 -5.54 9.89 3.04
N GLY A 293 -5.29 8.67 3.52
CA GLY A 293 -5.76 7.45 2.87
C GLY A 293 -7.28 7.40 2.72
N LEU A 294 -8.04 7.70 3.78
CA LEU A 294 -9.50 7.79 3.71
C LEU A 294 -9.94 8.86 2.70
N LEU A 295 -9.32 10.04 2.70
CA LEU A 295 -9.63 11.12 1.77
C LEU A 295 -9.44 10.69 0.31
N PHE A 296 -8.30 10.08 -0.03
CA PHE A 296 -8.09 9.51 -1.35
C PHE A 296 -9.02 8.34 -1.65
N GLY A 297 -9.43 7.56 -0.64
CA GLY A 297 -10.43 6.53 -0.78
C GLY A 297 -11.79 7.10 -1.19
N ILE A 298 -12.25 8.15 -0.51
CA ILE A 298 -13.50 8.85 -0.83
C ILE A 298 -13.42 9.45 -2.24
N LEU A 299 -12.30 10.08 -2.59
CA LEU A 299 -12.09 10.59 -3.96
C LEU A 299 -12.06 9.44 -4.99
N ALA A 300 -11.53 8.27 -4.63
CA ALA A 300 -11.53 7.08 -5.47
C ALA A 300 -12.93 6.47 -5.69
N THR A 301 -13.96 6.88 -4.94
CA THR A 301 -15.36 6.55 -5.29
C THR A 301 -15.82 7.28 -6.55
N LYS A 302 -15.12 8.35 -6.95
CA LYS A 302 -15.40 9.13 -8.17
C LYS A 302 -14.66 8.61 -9.39
N ASP A 303 -13.41 8.18 -9.22
CA ASP A 303 -12.59 7.62 -10.30
C ASP A 303 -11.53 6.65 -9.74
N VAL A 304 -11.36 5.50 -10.39
CA VAL A 304 -10.38 4.47 -10.02
C VAL A 304 -8.93 4.96 -10.03
N ILE A 305 -8.60 5.99 -10.80
CA ILE A 305 -7.25 6.57 -10.82
C ILE A 305 -6.81 7.03 -9.42
N PHE A 306 -7.75 7.51 -8.60
CA PHE A 306 -7.43 7.98 -7.25
C PHE A 306 -7.22 6.83 -6.25
N ALA A 307 -7.72 5.62 -6.56
CA ALA A 307 -7.44 4.43 -5.76
C ALA A 307 -5.93 4.11 -5.73
N ARG A 308 -5.18 4.54 -6.76
CA ARG A 308 -3.73 4.42 -6.83
C ARG A 308 -3.05 5.22 -5.72
N PHE A 309 -3.51 6.44 -5.41
CA PHE A 309 -2.93 7.20 -4.31
C PHE A 309 -3.20 6.56 -2.96
N ASN A 310 -4.36 5.93 -2.77
CA ASN A 310 -4.69 5.21 -1.54
C ASN A 310 -3.66 4.09 -1.21
N ILE A 311 -3.02 3.47 -2.20
CA ILE A 311 -2.00 2.41 -1.99
C ILE A 311 -0.86 2.91 -1.08
N TYR A 312 -0.44 4.18 -1.20
CA TYR A 312 0.62 4.76 -0.36
C TYR A 312 0.21 4.90 1.11
N PHE A 313 -1.08 5.11 1.35
CA PHE A 313 -1.61 5.47 2.66
C PHE A 313 -2.29 4.29 3.38
N GLY A 314 -2.84 3.34 2.62
CA GLY A 314 -3.56 2.18 3.16
C GLY A 314 -2.67 1.32 4.06
N LEU A 315 -1.37 1.20 3.75
CA LEU A 315 -0.42 0.43 4.54
C LEU A 315 -0.29 0.92 6.00
N TYR A 316 -0.61 2.18 6.29
CA TYR A 316 -0.56 2.71 7.66
C TYR A 316 -1.70 2.16 8.55
N GLN A 317 -2.79 1.65 7.97
CA GLN A 317 -3.84 0.93 8.71
C GLN A 317 -3.30 -0.33 9.39
N LEU A 318 -2.26 -0.94 8.80
CA LEU A 318 -1.56 -2.11 9.34
C LEU A 318 -0.77 -1.82 10.61
N ILE A 319 -0.54 -0.53 10.90
CA ILE A 319 0.08 -0.06 12.15
C ILE A 319 -1.01 0.40 13.12
N LEU A 320 -1.97 1.20 12.63
CA LEU A 320 -2.99 1.82 13.46
C LEU A 320 -3.94 0.78 14.09
N VAL A 321 -4.48 -0.14 13.30
CA VAL A 321 -5.51 -1.08 13.77
C VAL A 321 -5.01 -2.05 14.84
N PRO A 322 -3.82 -2.66 14.71
CA PRO A 322 -3.29 -3.50 15.78
C PRO A 322 -3.12 -2.75 17.10
N TYR A 323 -2.86 -1.45 17.05
CA TYR A 323 -2.59 -0.68 18.26
C TYR A 323 -3.81 -0.56 19.19
N PHE A 324 -5.04 -0.64 18.65
CA PHE A 324 -6.25 -0.55 19.45
C PHE A 324 -6.42 -1.72 20.44
N VAL A 325 -5.83 -2.89 20.17
CA VAL A 325 -5.95 -4.04 21.08
C VAL A 325 -4.98 -3.96 22.27
N ARG A 326 -4.43 -2.78 22.55
CA ARG A 326 -3.48 -2.52 23.65
C ARG A 326 -3.89 -1.38 24.57
N ILE A 327 -4.89 -0.60 24.20
CA ILE A 327 -5.22 0.66 24.90
C ILE A 327 -6.38 0.53 25.89
N PHE A 328 -7.17 -0.54 25.80
CA PHE A 328 -8.29 -0.81 26.71
C PHE A 328 -7.92 -1.83 27.79
N GLU A 329 -8.88 -2.19 28.63
CA GLU A 329 -8.74 -3.27 29.61
C GLU A 329 -8.53 -4.64 28.94
N PRO A 330 -7.88 -5.61 29.62
CA PRO A 330 -7.53 -6.91 29.02
C PRO A 330 -8.69 -7.65 28.36
N LYS A 331 -9.88 -7.67 28.99
CA LYS A 331 -11.09 -8.32 28.44
C LYS A 331 -11.56 -7.64 27.16
N SER A 332 -11.60 -6.31 27.15
CA SER A 332 -12.00 -5.50 25.98
C SER A 332 -10.99 -5.62 24.84
N ASN A 333 -9.68 -5.63 25.15
CA ASN A 333 -8.63 -5.87 24.17
C ASN A 333 -8.74 -7.26 23.53
N ALA A 334 -9.01 -8.29 24.33
CA ALA A 334 -9.20 -9.65 23.83
C ALA A 334 -10.42 -9.76 22.91
N LEU A 335 -11.55 -9.15 23.31
CA LEU A 335 -12.75 -9.09 22.47
C LEU A 335 -12.48 -8.35 21.15
N LEU A 336 -11.85 -7.18 21.21
CA LEU A 336 -11.51 -6.39 20.04
C LEU A 336 -10.56 -7.14 19.10
N TYR A 337 -9.58 -7.85 19.64
CA TYR A 337 -8.67 -8.71 18.87
C TYR A 337 -9.43 -9.78 18.08
N VAL A 338 -10.33 -10.50 18.74
CA VAL A 338 -11.16 -11.54 18.09
C VAL A 338 -12.08 -10.93 17.04
N LEU A 339 -12.72 -9.80 17.33
CA LEU A 339 -13.57 -9.09 16.37
C LEU A 339 -12.79 -8.64 15.13
N ILE A 340 -11.59 -8.08 15.31
CA ILE A 340 -10.71 -7.70 14.19
C ILE A 340 -10.39 -8.93 13.33
N LEU A 341 -9.99 -10.05 13.95
CA LEU A 341 -9.69 -11.27 13.19
C LEU A 341 -10.89 -11.75 12.37
N ILE A 342 -12.08 -11.85 12.99
CA ILE A 342 -13.28 -12.33 12.30
C ILE A 342 -13.69 -11.37 11.18
N CYS A 343 -13.82 -10.08 11.47
CA CYS A 343 -14.30 -9.09 10.50
C CYS A 343 -13.39 -8.98 9.28
N TYR A 344 -12.07 -8.91 9.47
CA TYR A 344 -11.12 -8.80 8.36
C TYR A 344 -10.90 -10.13 7.63
N PHE A 345 -11.07 -11.27 8.31
CA PHE A 345 -11.10 -12.56 7.61
C PHE A 345 -12.31 -12.63 6.67
N LEU A 346 -13.51 -12.35 7.18
CA LEU A 346 -14.74 -12.34 6.39
C LEU A 346 -14.67 -11.33 5.24
N TYR A 347 -14.19 -10.11 5.53
CA TYR A 347 -14.00 -9.08 4.52
C TYR A 347 -13.06 -9.54 3.38
N SER A 348 -11.88 -10.08 3.71
CA SER A 348 -10.96 -10.61 2.70
C SER A 348 -11.56 -11.79 1.94
N PHE A 349 -12.29 -12.68 2.62
CA PHE A 349 -12.92 -13.85 2.00
C PHE A 349 -14.01 -13.44 1.01
N MET A 350 -14.83 -12.45 1.38
CA MET A 350 -15.88 -11.90 0.52
C MET A 350 -15.33 -11.16 -0.71
N LEU A 351 -14.19 -10.46 -0.59
CA LEU A 351 -13.58 -9.74 -1.72
C LEU A 351 -12.87 -10.65 -2.72
N MET A 352 -12.36 -11.80 -2.27
CA MET A 352 -11.47 -12.65 -3.08
C MET A 352 -12.03 -13.08 -4.44
N PRO A 353 -13.34 -13.39 -4.59
CA PRO A 353 -13.93 -13.72 -5.90
C PRO A 353 -14.10 -12.54 -6.86
N PHE A 354 -14.15 -11.30 -6.35
CA PHE A 354 -14.57 -10.13 -7.12
C PHE A 354 -13.45 -9.13 -7.37
N ASP A 355 -12.45 -9.10 -6.50
CA ASP A 355 -11.40 -8.08 -6.50
C ASP A 355 -10.07 -8.65 -6.97
N SER A 356 -9.32 -7.83 -7.69
CA SER A 356 -7.92 -8.07 -8.06
C SER A 356 -7.65 -9.30 -8.93
N SER A 357 -8.68 -10.01 -9.41
CA SER A 357 -8.58 -11.20 -10.27
C SER A 357 -7.60 -12.25 -9.73
N VAL A 358 -7.74 -12.56 -8.43
CA VAL A 358 -6.83 -13.47 -7.72
C VAL A 358 -7.27 -14.94 -7.77
N LEU A 359 -8.51 -15.22 -8.15
CA LEU A 359 -9.03 -16.58 -8.29
C LEU A 359 -9.30 -16.97 -9.75
N PRO A 360 -9.04 -18.25 -10.13
CA PRO A 360 -8.33 -19.26 -9.36
C PRO A 360 -6.83 -18.93 -9.26
N TYR A 361 -6.20 -19.28 -8.14
CA TYR A 361 -4.75 -19.22 -8.05
C TYR A 361 -4.14 -20.34 -8.88
N ARG A 362 -3.20 -19.98 -9.75
CA ARG A 362 -2.42 -20.90 -10.59
C ARG A 362 -0.94 -20.67 -10.36
N THR A 363 -0.16 -21.73 -10.42
CA THR A 363 1.28 -21.69 -10.25
C THR A 363 2.01 -21.73 -11.59
N ILE A 364 3.28 -21.32 -11.60
CA ILE A 364 4.14 -21.47 -12.78
C ILE A 364 4.38 -22.92 -13.22
N PHE A 365 4.08 -23.90 -12.36
CA PHE A 365 4.20 -25.32 -12.72
C PHE A 365 3.03 -25.80 -13.59
N GLU A 366 2.00 -24.97 -13.76
CA GLU A 366 0.85 -25.19 -14.66
C GLU A 366 1.03 -24.46 -16.01
N ARG A 367 2.25 -23.99 -16.32
CA ARG A 367 2.55 -23.16 -17.49
C ARG A 367 2.35 -23.87 -18.82
#